data_AF-A0A3A5WE21-F1
#
_entry.id   AF-A0A3A5WE21-F1
#
_cell.length_a   1.000
_cell.length_b   1.000
_cell.length_c   1.000
_cell.angle_alpha   90.00
_cell.angle_beta   90.00
_cell.angle_gamma   90.00
#
_symmetry.space_group_name_H-M   'P 1'
#
loop_
_entity.id
_entity.type
_entity.pdbx_description
1 polymer ?
#
loop_
_entity_poly.entity_id
_entity_poly.type
_entity_poly.pdbx_seq_one_letter_code
_entity_poly.pdbx_strand_id
1 'polypeptide(L)'
;MATEANTSFEQRVQDRQDAVEAWVRRNITKGSWARIVRMARKPSPEEFRRTSIVCGIGLLVLGAIGFLILLLMDHTFPWLIHDVFNIPLP
;
A
#
# COMPACT_ATOMS: atom_id res chain seq x y z
N MET A 1 3.20 -33.87 -33.15
CA MET A 1 2.15 -32.81 -33.12
C MET A 1 2.15 -31.97 -31.84
N ALA A 2 2.74 -32.40 -30.71
CA ALA A 2 2.83 -31.59 -29.49
C ALA A 2 3.94 -30.50 -29.50
N THR A 3 4.88 -30.57 -30.45
CA THR A 3 6.06 -29.69 -30.53
C THR A 3 5.74 -28.31 -31.12
N GLU A 4 4.80 -28.21 -32.07
CA GLU A 4 4.47 -26.95 -32.75
C GLU A 4 3.67 -25.97 -31.87
N ALA A 5 2.78 -26.51 -31.03
CA ALA A 5 2.03 -25.70 -30.08
C ALA A 5 2.93 -25.10 -28.99
N ASN A 6 3.98 -25.83 -28.59
CA ASN A 6 4.92 -25.36 -27.57
C ASN A 6 5.80 -24.22 -28.12
N THR A 7 6.33 -24.36 -29.34
CA THR A 7 7.09 -23.30 -30.01
C THR A 7 6.25 -22.04 -30.27
N SER A 8 4.96 -22.21 -30.60
CA SER A 8 4.03 -21.09 -30.81
C SER A 8 3.74 -20.32 -29.52
N PHE A 9 3.60 -21.03 -28.39
CA PHE A 9 3.37 -20.40 -27.09
C PHE A 9 4.62 -19.66 -26.60
N GLU A 10 5.79 -20.27 -26.71
CA GLU A 10 7.08 -19.66 -26.35
C GLU A 10 7.33 -18.37 -27.13
N GLN A 11 7.10 -18.36 -28.45
CA GLN A 11 7.24 -17.15 -29.27
C GLN A 11 6.30 -16.03 -28.83
N ARG A 12 5.03 -16.33 -28.55
CA ARG A 12 4.07 -15.33 -28.06
C ARG A 12 4.46 -14.77 -26.70
N VAL A 13 5.04 -15.59 -25.81
CA VAL A 13 5.54 -15.12 -24.52
C VAL A 13 6.77 -14.25 -24.71
N GLN A 14 7.69 -14.64 -25.59
CA GLN A 14 8.90 -13.88 -25.90
C GLN A 14 8.58 -12.50 -26.49
N ASP A 15 7.67 -12.43 -27.47
CA ASP A 15 7.23 -11.17 -28.08
C ASP A 15 6.63 -10.21 -27.04
N ARG A 16 5.93 -10.76 -26.04
CA ARG A 16 5.35 -9.96 -24.94
C ARG A 16 6.42 -9.50 -23.95
N GLN A 17 7.41 -10.33 -23.65
CA GLN A 17 8.56 -9.92 -22.83
C GLN A 17 9.35 -8.81 -23.52
N ASP A 18 9.64 -8.97 -24.81
CA ASP A 18 10.39 -7.99 -25.60
C ASP A 18 9.62 -6.66 -25.71
N ALA A 19 8.30 -6.71 -25.90
CA ALA A 19 7.46 -5.51 -25.91
C ALA A 19 7.46 -4.79 -24.56
N VAL A 20 7.40 -5.54 -23.45
CA VAL A 20 7.44 -4.98 -22.09
C VAL A 20 8.82 -4.41 -21.80
N GLU A 21 9.90 -5.12 -22.13
CA GLU A 21 11.26 -4.65 -21.90
C GLU A 21 11.57 -3.41 -22.76
N ALA A 22 11.13 -3.40 -24.02
CA ALA A 22 11.28 -2.25 -24.91
C ALA A 22 10.47 -1.03 -24.43
N TRP A 23 9.30 -1.24 -23.82
CA TRP A 23 8.49 -0.19 -23.22
C TRP A 23 9.13 0.36 -21.94
N VAL A 24 9.56 -0.52 -21.02
CA VAL A 24 10.26 -0.14 -19.79
C VAL A 24 11.54 0.65 -20.10
N ARG A 25 12.38 0.16 -21.01
CA ARG A 25 13.63 0.84 -21.41
C ARG A 25 13.37 2.22 -22.04
N ARG A 26 12.29 2.38 -22.81
CA ARG A 26 11.92 3.68 -23.42
C ARG A 26 11.32 4.66 -22.42
N ASN A 27 10.36 4.23 -21.62
CA ASN A 27 9.55 5.11 -20.78
C ASN A 27 10.17 5.39 -19.41
N ILE A 28 10.82 4.41 -18.78
CA ILE A 28 11.34 4.55 -17.41
C ILE A 28 12.75 5.13 -17.41
N THR A 29 13.58 4.85 -18.42
CA THR A 29 15.03 5.12 -18.32
C THR A 29 15.47 6.48 -18.85
N LYS A 30 14.74 7.09 -19.79
CA LYS A 30 15.18 8.28 -20.55
C LYS A 30 14.24 9.50 -20.53
N GLY A 31 13.13 9.46 -19.79
CA GLY A 31 12.20 10.60 -19.68
C GLY A 31 12.68 11.71 -18.73
N SER A 32 12.07 12.90 -18.80
CA SER A 32 12.29 14.03 -17.87
C SER A 32 12.24 13.59 -16.39
N TRP A 33 11.33 12.67 -16.07
CA TRP A 33 11.17 12.04 -14.76
C TRP A 33 12.41 11.28 -14.27
N ALA A 34 13.16 10.64 -15.17
CA ALA A 34 14.39 9.94 -14.79
C ALA A 34 15.49 10.93 -14.35
N ARG A 35 15.48 12.17 -14.85
CA ARG A 35 16.38 13.23 -14.38
C ARG A 35 15.98 13.70 -12.97
N ILE A 36 14.69 13.89 -12.73
CA ILE A 36 14.15 14.31 -11.43
C ILE A 36 14.44 13.27 -10.36
N VAL A 37 14.17 11.98 -10.64
CA VAL A 37 14.45 10.88 -9.69
C VAL A 37 15.96 10.74 -9.41
N ARG A 38 16.83 10.99 -10.40
CA ARG A 38 18.28 11.04 -10.19
C ARG A 38 18.76 12.27 -9.41
N MET A 39 18.01 13.37 -9.45
CA MET A 39 18.27 14.58 -8.65
C MET A 39 17.75 14.46 -7.21
N ALA A 40 16.80 13.56 -6.95
CA ALA A 40 16.30 13.32 -5.60
C ALA A 40 17.43 12.76 -4.72
N ARG A 41 17.60 13.34 -3.52
CA ARG A 41 18.56 12.85 -2.54
C ARG A 41 18.09 11.49 -2.03
N LYS A 42 18.89 10.43 -2.23
CA LYS A 42 18.65 9.14 -1.59
C LYS A 42 18.72 9.35 -0.06
N PRO A 43 17.65 9.07 0.71
CA PRO A 43 17.68 9.23 2.15
C PRO A 43 18.76 8.32 2.74
N SER A 44 19.45 8.80 3.76
CA SER A 44 20.40 7.94 4.48
C SER A 44 19.62 6.85 5.23
N PRO A 45 20.23 5.67 5.47
CA PRO A 45 19.55 4.59 6.20
C PRO A 45 19.12 5.03 7.61
N GLU A 46 19.86 5.96 8.22
CA GLU A 46 19.53 6.53 9.51
C GLU A 46 18.32 7.47 9.46
N GLU A 47 18.25 8.37 8.48
CA GLU A 47 17.11 9.26 8.26
C GLU A 47 15.83 8.47 8.00
N PHE A 48 15.93 7.45 7.14
CA PHE A 48 14.79 6.58 6.83
C PHE A 48 14.28 5.84 8.07
N ARG A 49 15.20 5.30 8.89
CA ARG A 49 14.84 4.60 10.13
C ARG A 49 14.14 5.53 11.12
N ARG A 50 14.64 6.75 11.32
CA ARG A 50 14.03 7.74 12.22
C ARG A 50 12.60 8.08 11.78
N THR A 51 12.40 8.39 10.51
CA THR A 51 11.07 8.71 9.97
C THR A 51 10.11 7.53 10.05
N SER A 52 10.58 6.32 9.72
CA SER A 52 9.75 5.12 9.76
C SER A 52 9.31 4.77 11.18
N ILE A 53 10.16 4.99 12.18
CA ILE A 53 9.81 4.79 13.59
C ILE A 53 8.73 5.79 14.02
N VAL A 54 8.89 7.08 13.69
CA VAL A 54 7.88 8.10 14.05
C VAL A 54 6.55 7.83 13.35
N CYS A 55 6.56 7.47 12.07
CA CYS A 55 5.36 7.06 11.33
C CYS A 55 4.69 5.83 11.97
N GLY A 56 5.48 4.82 12.33
CA GLY A 56 4.97 3.61 13.00
C GLY A 56 4.32 3.91 14.36
N ILE A 57 4.95 4.77 15.17
CA ILE A 57 4.37 5.22 16.45
C ILE A 57 3.06 5.98 16.21
N GLY A 58 3.04 6.89 15.23
CA GLY A 58 1.83 7.64 14.88
C GLY A 58 0.66 6.73 14.46
N LEU A 59 0.93 5.72 13.63
CA LEU A 59 -0.09 4.74 13.23
C LEU A 59 -0.60 3.90 14.41
N LEU A 60 0.28 3.51 15.33
CA LEU A 60 -0.12 2.79 16.53
C LEU A 60 -0.97 3.64 17.46
N VAL A 61 -0.58 4.91 17.70
CA VAL A 61 -1.34 5.82 18.57
C VAL A 61 -2.71 6.12 17.97
N LEU A 62 -2.78 6.49 16.69
CA LEU A 62 -4.05 6.76 16.00
C LEU A 62 -4.93 5.51 15.90
N GLY A 63 -4.33 4.34 15.71
CA GLY A 63 -5.04 3.05 15.75
C GLY A 63 -5.60 2.74 17.14
N ALA A 64 -4.80 2.91 18.20
CA ALA A 64 -5.21 2.67 19.58
C ALA A 64 -6.31 3.64 20.02
N ILE A 65 -6.09 4.93 19.81
CA ILE A 65 -7.05 5.90 19.27
C ILE A 65 -8.48 5.42 18.99
N GLY A 66 -8.70 5.14 17.71
CA GLY A 66 -9.99 4.70 17.18
C GLY A 66 -10.45 3.37 17.77
N PHE A 67 -9.54 2.47 18.12
CA PHE A 67 -9.88 1.20 18.75
C PHE A 67 -10.47 1.39 20.16
N LEU A 68 -9.95 2.33 20.95
CA LEU A 68 -10.48 2.66 22.27
C LEU A 68 -11.89 3.24 22.16
N ILE A 69 -12.13 4.10 21.17
CA ILE A 69 -13.47 4.67 20.91
C ILE A 69 -14.45 3.55 20.54
N LEU A 70 -14.03 2.58 19.72
CA LEU A 70 -14.85 1.40 19.39
C LEU A 70 -15.18 0.58 20.65
N LEU A 71 -14.18 0.23 21.47
CA LEU A 71 -14.40 -0.51 22.70
C LEU A 71 -15.32 0.23 23.67
N LEU A 72 -15.18 1.55 23.75
CA LEU A 72 -16.02 2.40 24.57
C LEU A 72 -17.45 2.37 24.02
N MET A 73 -17.66 2.49 22.72
CA MET A 73 -18.98 2.41 22.11
C MET A 73 -19.62 1.03 22.34
N ASP A 74 -18.88 -0.06 22.20
CA ASP A 74 -19.44 -1.41 22.34
C ASP A 74 -19.76 -1.78 23.79
N HIS A 75 -18.91 -1.40 24.75
CA HIS A 75 -19.09 -1.80 26.15
C HIS A 75 -19.86 -0.75 26.99
N THR A 76 -19.71 0.54 26.68
CA THR A 76 -20.20 1.62 27.55
C THR A 76 -21.49 2.28 27.11
N PHE A 77 -21.70 2.37 25.81
CA PHE A 77 -22.85 3.01 25.21
C PHE A 77 -24.19 2.31 25.53
N PRO A 78 -24.27 0.96 25.64
CA PRO A 78 -25.53 0.29 25.97
C PRO A 78 -26.05 0.63 27.37
N TRP A 79 -25.17 0.73 28.38
CA TRP A 79 -25.59 1.08 29.75
C TRP A 79 -25.94 2.57 29.87
N LEU A 80 -25.13 3.45 29.24
CA LEU A 80 -25.33 4.90 29.32
C LEU A 80 -26.61 5.38 28.60
N ILE A 81 -26.94 4.80 27.46
CA ILE A 81 -28.18 5.12 26.73
C ILE A 81 -29.42 4.65 27.49
N HIS A 82 -29.35 3.48 28.14
CA HIS A 82 -30.47 2.98 28.92
C HIS A 82 -30.79 3.91 30.11
N ASP A 83 -29.76 4.39 30.82
CA ASP A 83 -29.94 5.24 32.00
C ASP A 83 -30.28 6.71 31.69
N VAL A 84 -29.79 7.27 30.58
CA VAL A 84 -30.01 8.68 30.22
C VAL A 84 -31.19 8.88 29.27
N PHE A 85 -31.43 7.94 28.34
CA PHE A 85 -32.42 8.14 27.27
C PHE A 85 -33.66 7.26 27.38
N ASN A 86 -33.70 6.16 28.15
CA ASN A 86 -34.87 5.26 28.25
C ASN A 86 -35.50 4.92 26.86
N ILE A 87 -34.66 4.75 25.84
CA ILE A 87 -35.06 4.37 24.49
C ILE A 87 -34.78 2.87 24.31
N PRO A 88 -35.78 2.05 23.97
CA PRO A 88 -35.57 0.64 23.68
C PRO A 88 -34.77 0.48 22.38
N LEU A 89 -33.59 -0.11 22.48
CA LEU A 89 -32.83 -0.62 21.33
C LEU A 89 -33.46 -1.96 20.87
N PRO A 90 -33.53 -2.26 19.56
CA PRO A 90 -33.86 -3.59 19.07
C PRO A 90 -32.74 -4.61 19.36
#